data_AF-A0A182MY04-F1
#
_entry.id   AF-A0A182MY04-F1
#
_cell.length_a   1.000
_cell.length_b   1.000
_cell.length_c   1.000
_cell.angle_alpha   90.00
_cell.angle_beta   90.00
_cell.angle_gamma   90.00
#
_symmetry.space_group_name_H-M   'P 1'
#
loop_
_entity.id
_entity.type
_entity.pdbx_description
1 polymer ?
#
loop_
_entity_poly.entity_id
_entity_poly.type
_entity_poly.pdbx_seq_one_letter_code
_entity_poly.pdbx_strand_id
1 'polypeptide(L)'
;MVSRSTTVSLPAALWTLLLLQNVITIKSFEVYWNIPTFMCNQFGFDFGGVNRTYSVVQNSNDTFRGNAVAILYDPGKFPALLEKPSTKTLYKRNGGVPQEGNLTEHLEIFQRHLDELVPDRNFSGIGIIDFESWRPIYRQNFGSLQPYKDLSVKIEKDRHPYWSAGHLEREVGSRKRHRLTLFNE
;
A
#
# COMPACT_ATOMS: atom_id res chain seq x y z
N MET A 1 56.69 -41.34 13.23
CA MET A 1 55.50 -42.05 13.77
C MET A 1 54.31 -41.12 13.56
N VAL A 2 53.34 -41.54 12.76
CA VAL A 2 52.23 -40.70 12.26
C VAL A 2 51.29 -40.32 13.43
N SER A 3 51.09 -39.03 13.65
CA SER A 3 50.10 -38.53 14.63
C SER A 3 48.69 -38.76 14.07
N ARG A 4 47.90 -39.61 14.73
CA ARG A 4 46.48 -39.83 14.40
C ARG A 4 45.67 -38.68 14.99
N SER A 5 45.11 -37.83 14.13
CA SER A 5 44.01 -36.94 14.52
C SER A 5 42.75 -37.77 14.78
N THR A 6 42.34 -37.83 16.05
CA THR A 6 41.04 -38.35 16.45
C THR A 6 39.95 -37.35 16.12
N THR A 7 39.13 -37.67 15.12
CA THR A 7 37.87 -36.96 14.84
C THR A 7 36.85 -37.34 15.90
N VAL A 8 36.45 -36.36 16.73
CA VAL A 8 35.37 -36.54 17.70
C VAL A 8 34.04 -36.38 16.97
N SER A 9 33.30 -37.47 16.79
CA SER A 9 31.95 -37.45 16.23
C SER A 9 30.97 -36.94 17.29
N LEU A 10 30.35 -35.78 17.06
CA LEU A 10 29.29 -35.27 17.92
C LEU A 10 28.07 -36.22 17.89
N PRO A 11 27.40 -36.49 19.03
CA PRO A 11 26.25 -37.38 19.08
C PRO A 11 25.13 -36.90 18.17
N ALA A 12 24.43 -37.80 17.48
CA ALA A 12 23.27 -37.46 16.63
C ALA A 12 22.21 -36.60 17.37
N ALA A 13 22.10 -36.77 18.69
CA ALA A 13 21.25 -35.98 19.57
C ALA A 13 21.61 -34.47 19.58
N LEU A 14 22.89 -34.12 19.42
CA LEU A 14 23.35 -32.73 19.37
C LEU A 14 23.00 -32.06 18.04
N TRP A 15 23.05 -32.83 16.94
CA TRP A 15 22.63 -32.37 15.61
C TRP A 15 21.12 -32.12 15.56
N THR A 16 20.31 -32.99 16.17
CA THR A 16 18.85 -32.77 16.29
C THR A 16 18.50 -31.57 17.16
N LEU A 17 19.27 -31.27 18.21
CA LEU A 17 19.04 -30.09 19.05
C LEU A 17 19.36 -28.77 18.32
N LEU A 18 20.43 -28.77 17.50
CA LEU A 18 20.79 -27.65 16.62
C LEU A 18 19.79 -27.43 15.48
N LEU A 19 19.17 -28.51 14.97
CA LEU A 19 18.09 -28.42 13.98
C LEU A 19 16.77 -27.91 14.59
N LEU A 20 16.49 -28.22 15.86
CA LEU A 20 15.29 -27.77 16.58
C LEU A 20 15.36 -26.31 17.06
N GLN A 21 16.55 -25.72 17.23
CA GLN A 21 16.71 -24.28 17.53
C GLN A 21 16.20 -23.38 16.39
N ASN A 22 16.03 -23.93 15.18
CA ASN A 22 15.72 -23.15 13.98
C ASN A 22 14.23 -23.09 13.60
N VAL A 23 13.30 -23.60 14.42
CA VAL A 23 11.86 -23.59 14.06
C VAL A 23 10.94 -23.21 15.21
N ILE A 24 11.33 -22.19 15.98
CA ILE A 24 10.34 -21.39 16.70
C ILE A 24 10.45 -19.96 16.17
N THR A 25 9.82 -19.72 15.03
CA THR A 25 9.52 -18.36 14.59
C THR A 25 8.41 -17.84 15.52
N ILE A 26 8.78 -17.35 16.69
CA ILE A 26 7.88 -16.52 17.48
C ILE A 26 7.66 -15.28 16.63
N LYS A 27 6.52 -15.18 15.94
CA LYS A 27 6.12 -13.92 15.32
C LYS A 27 6.01 -12.89 16.46
N SER A 28 6.93 -11.92 16.49
CA SER A 28 6.84 -10.80 17.42
C SER A 28 5.56 -10.02 17.12
N PHE A 29 4.92 -9.52 18.18
CA PHE A 29 3.87 -8.53 18.04
C PHE A 29 4.52 -7.15 18.08
N GLU A 30 4.49 -6.45 16.95
CA GLU A 30 5.16 -5.17 16.78
C GLU A 30 4.13 -4.04 16.64
N VAL A 31 4.38 -2.94 17.35
CA VAL A 31 3.57 -1.72 17.28
C VAL A 31 4.41 -0.65 16.60
N TYR A 32 3.90 -0.04 15.52
CA TYR A 32 4.64 0.96 14.76
C TYR A 32 4.16 2.38 15.06
N TRP A 33 5.10 3.30 15.23
CA TRP A 33 4.83 4.72 15.40
C TRP A 33 4.70 5.41 14.04
N ASN A 34 3.46 5.55 13.55
CA ASN A 34 3.13 6.25 12.29
C ASN A 34 2.36 7.56 12.55
N ILE A 35 2.79 8.32 13.56
CA ILE A 35 2.20 9.60 13.94
C ILE A 35 3.14 10.72 13.44
N PRO A 36 2.64 11.80 12.82
CA PRO A 36 3.47 12.87 12.26
C PRO A 36 4.04 13.82 13.33
N THR A 37 4.65 13.29 14.39
CA THR A 37 5.21 14.08 15.51
C THR A 37 6.42 14.92 15.13
N PHE A 38 7.06 14.69 13.98
CA PHE A 38 8.05 15.60 13.40
C PHE A 38 7.55 17.05 13.29
N MET A 39 6.22 17.24 13.13
CA MET A 39 5.59 18.56 13.10
C MET A 39 5.65 19.28 14.46
N CYS A 40 5.84 18.55 15.55
CA CYS A 40 5.88 19.09 16.91
C CYS A 40 7.24 19.71 17.28
N ASN A 41 8.30 19.36 16.54
CA ASN A 41 9.66 19.86 16.78
C ASN A 41 9.74 21.40 16.76
N GLN A 42 8.95 22.04 15.90
CA GLN A 42 8.87 23.51 15.82
C GLN A 42 8.35 24.17 17.11
N PHE A 43 7.67 23.41 17.97
CA PHE A 43 7.14 23.87 19.26
C PHE A 43 8.00 23.42 20.43
N GLY A 44 9.17 22.81 20.18
CA GLY A 44 10.08 22.33 21.23
C GLY A 44 9.70 20.99 21.87
N PHE A 45 8.73 20.26 21.29
CA PHE A 45 8.40 18.90 21.73
C PHE A 45 9.16 17.87 20.88
N ASP A 46 10.08 17.14 21.53
CA ASP A 46 10.87 16.08 20.90
C ASP A 46 10.28 14.70 21.24
N PHE A 47 9.94 13.94 20.19
CA PHE A 47 9.43 12.57 20.28
C PHE A 47 10.43 11.52 19.78
N GLY A 48 11.69 11.87 19.48
CA GLY A 48 12.70 10.96 18.93
C GLY A 48 13.11 9.77 19.80
N GLY A 49 12.61 9.68 21.04
CA GLY A 49 12.88 8.61 22.00
C GLY A 49 11.67 7.77 22.43
N VAL A 50 10.53 7.83 21.72
CA VAL A 50 9.32 7.08 22.12
C VAL A 50 9.61 5.58 22.22
N ASN A 51 10.42 5.04 21.31
CA ASN A 51 10.85 3.63 21.32
C ASN A 51 11.72 3.22 22.53
N ARG A 52 12.29 4.17 23.27
CA ARG A 52 13.11 3.89 24.47
C ARG A 52 12.25 3.65 25.70
N THR A 53 11.08 4.28 25.74
CA THR A 53 10.15 4.20 26.86
C THR A 53 9.06 3.17 26.61
N TYR A 54 8.59 3.07 25.36
CA TYR A 54 7.51 2.20 24.95
C TYR A 54 8.01 1.18 23.93
N SER A 55 7.47 -0.04 23.97
CA SER A 55 7.78 -1.11 23.02
C SER A 55 7.15 -0.86 21.64
N VAL A 56 7.54 0.24 20.99
CA VAL A 56 7.13 0.62 19.64
C VAL A 56 8.33 0.69 18.72
N VAL A 57 8.14 0.31 17.46
CA VAL A 57 9.09 0.53 16.37
C VAL A 57 8.88 1.95 15.84
N GLN A 58 9.93 2.77 15.88
CA GLN A 58 9.90 4.17 15.46
C GLN A 58 10.94 4.40 14.37
N ASN A 59 10.61 5.27 13.41
CA ASN A 59 11.58 5.76 12.44
C ASN A 59 12.72 6.51 13.13
N SER A 60 13.92 6.39 12.58
CA SER A 60 15.09 7.16 13.04
C SER A 60 14.79 8.67 12.97
N ASN A 61 15.21 9.40 14.00
CA ASN A 61 15.01 10.84 14.16
C ASN A 61 13.54 11.31 14.10
N ASP A 62 12.59 10.42 14.45
CA ASP A 62 11.14 10.69 14.37
C ASP A 62 10.67 11.18 12.98
N THR A 63 11.37 10.76 11.93
CA THR A 63 10.98 11.08 10.56
C THR A 63 9.63 10.43 10.22
N PHE A 64 8.77 11.14 9.50
CA PHE A 64 7.45 10.59 9.14
C PHE A 64 7.52 9.41 8.16
N ARG A 65 8.53 9.44 7.29
CA ARG A 65 8.91 8.33 6.41
C ARG A 65 10.36 8.03 6.66
N GLY A 66 10.66 6.82 7.11
CA GLY A 66 11.99 6.44 7.54
C GLY A 66 12.22 4.94 7.41
N ASN A 67 13.16 4.41 8.18
CA ASN A 67 13.62 3.02 8.07
C ASN A 67 12.61 1.96 8.57
N ALA A 68 11.60 2.35 9.36
CA ALA A 68 10.66 1.41 9.98
C ALA A 68 9.29 1.41 9.28
N VAL A 69 8.74 2.58 8.96
CA VAL A 69 7.43 2.74 8.33
C VAL A 69 7.42 3.95 7.40
N ALA A 70 6.75 3.82 6.25
CA ALA A 70 6.51 4.90 5.32
C ALA A 70 5.09 4.80 4.74
N ILE A 71 4.28 5.85 4.93
CA ILE A 71 2.95 5.98 4.33
C ILE A 71 2.95 6.93 3.15
N LEU A 72 2.40 6.47 2.03
CA LEU A 72 2.25 7.22 0.79
C LEU A 72 0.77 7.57 0.63
N TYR A 73 0.44 8.85 0.78
CA TYR A 73 -0.92 9.34 0.58
C TYR A 73 -1.19 9.54 -0.90
N ASP A 74 -2.20 8.84 -1.43
CA ASP A 74 -2.66 8.91 -2.82
C ASP A 74 -1.52 8.98 -3.86
N PRO A 75 -0.55 8.03 -3.83
CA PRO A 75 0.63 8.07 -4.68
C PRO A 75 0.30 7.75 -6.14
N GLY A 76 1.19 8.15 -7.05
CA GLY A 76 0.96 8.00 -8.47
C GLY A 76 -0.17 8.89 -8.97
N LYS A 77 -0.87 8.41 -9.99
CA LYS A 77 -2.03 9.11 -10.56
C LYS A 77 -3.22 8.18 -10.70
N PHE A 78 -3.68 7.59 -9.59
CA PHE A 78 -4.87 6.73 -9.60
C PHE A 78 -6.06 7.46 -10.24
N PRO A 79 -6.85 6.78 -11.10
CA PRO A 79 -8.12 7.31 -11.60
C PRO A 79 -9.01 7.73 -10.44
N ALA A 80 -9.53 8.96 -10.45
CA ALA A 80 -10.35 9.45 -9.35
C ALA A 80 -11.35 10.50 -9.79
N LEU A 81 -12.50 10.53 -9.12
CA LEU A 81 -13.44 11.64 -9.13
C LEU A 81 -13.14 12.52 -7.93
N LEU A 82 -12.60 13.71 -8.20
CA LEU A 82 -12.16 14.65 -7.19
C LEU A 82 -13.08 15.86 -7.17
N GLU A 83 -13.30 16.44 -6.00
CA GLU A 83 -14.13 17.63 -5.83
C GLU A 83 -13.29 18.90 -5.96
N LYS A 84 -13.75 19.87 -6.76
CA LYS A 84 -13.15 21.21 -6.78
C LYS A 84 -13.54 21.96 -5.50
N PRO A 85 -12.59 22.45 -4.69
CA PRO A 85 -12.90 23.09 -3.41
C PRO A 85 -13.87 24.28 -3.53
N SER A 86 -13.75 25.06 -4.60
CA SER A 86 -14.51 26.29 -4.83
C SER A 86 -15.94 26.06 -5.30
N THR A 87 -16.19 25.05 -6.12
CA THR A 87 -17.48 24.87 -6.83
C THR A 87 -18.22 23.62 -6.39
N LYS A 88 -17.60 22.74 -5.61
CA LYS A 88 -18.15 21.43 -5.23
C LYS A 88 -18.47 20.54 -6.44
N THR A 89 -17.91 20.85 -7.61
CA THR A 89 -18.08 20.05 -8.83
C THR A 89 -17.03 18.96 -8.90
N LEU A 90 -17.44 17.79 -9.37
CA LEU A 90 -16.53 16.68 -9.60
C LEU A 90 -15.74 16.89 -10.91
N TYR A 91 -14.45 16.57 -10.87
CA TYR A 91 -13.60 16.46 -12.05
C TYR A 91 -12.89 15.11 -12.08
N LYS A 92 -12.53 14.67 -13.29
CA LYS A 92 -11.89 13.38 -13.52
C LYS A 92 -10.37 13.56 -13.50
N ARG A 93 -9.70 12.88 -12.56
CA ARG A 93 -8.27 12.61 -12.63
C ARG A 93 -8.06 11.26 -13.32
N ASN A 94 -7.15 11.21 -14.30
CA ASN A 94 -6.77 9.99 -15.02
C ASN A 94 -7.99 9.12 -15.42
N GLY A 95 -8.92 9.68 -16.18
CA GLY A 95 -10.14 8.98 -16.63
C GLY A 95 -11.27 8.88 -15.59
N GLY A 96 -11.00 9.11 -14.31
CA GLY A 96 -11.97 9.16 -13.22
C GLY A 96 -12.37 7.79 -12.66
N VAL A 97 -12.41 6.75 -13.49
CA VAL A 97 -12.68 5.36 -13.09
C VAL A 97 -11.57 4.45 -13.62
N PRO A 98 -11.30 3.30 -12.96
CA PRO A 98 -10.21 2.41 -13.34
C PRO A 98 -10.21 2.03 -14.83
N GLN A 99 -11.37 1.63 -15.37
CA GLN A 99 -11.51 1.18 -16.76
C GLN A 99 -11.13 2.23 -17.82
N GLU A 100 -11.11 3.52 -17.46
CA GLU A 100 -10.71 4.63 -18.34
C GLU A 100 -9.33 5.22 -17.98
N GLY A 101 -8.64 4.64 -16.99
CA GLY A 101 -7.35 5.12 -16.54
C GLY A 101 -6.20 4.71 -17.46
N ASN A 102 -5.23 5.63 -17.61
CA ASN A 102 -3.92 5.34 -18.17
C ASN A 102 -3.02 4.77 -17.07
N LEU A 103 -2.67 3.48 -17.21
CA LEU A 103 -1.84 2.75 -16.25
C LEU A 103 -0.37 3.20 -16.33
N THR A 104 0.17 3.39 -17.53
CA THR A 104 1.56 3.83 -17.72
C THR A 104 1.81 5.16 -17.04
N GLU A 105 0.92 6.15 -17.24
CA GLU A 105 1.03 7.45 -16.58
C GLU A 105 0.95 7.31 -15.05
N HIS A 106 0.08 6.44 -14.53
CA HIS A 106 0.00 6.18 -13.09
C HIS A 106 1.32 5.62 -12.56
N LEU A 107 1.88 4.58 -13.20
CA LEU A 107 3.10 3.91 -12.77
C LEU A 107 4.33 4.83 -12.84
N GLU A 108 4.46 5.65 -13.89
CA GLU A 108 5.55 6.63 -14.01
C GLU A 108 5.53 7.66 -12.87
N ILE A 109 4.34 8.17 -12.52
CA ILE A 109 4.20 9.12 -11.41
C ILE A 109 4.38 8.41 -10.07
N PHE A 110 3.90 7.18 -9.94
CA PHE A 110 4.03 6.37 -8.73
C PHE A 110 5.50 6.09 -8.43
N GLN A 111 6.29 5.72 -9.46
CA GLN A 111 7.72 5.53 -9.33
C GLN A 111 8.43 6.81 -8.88
N ARG A 112 8.05 7.97 -9.42
CA ARG A 112 8.62 9.26 -9.00
C ARG A 112 8.30 9.57 -7.54
N HIS A 113 7.05 9.36 -7.11
CA HIS A 113 6.65 9.55 -5.72
C HIS A 113 7.41 8.59 -4.79
N LEU A 114 7.63 7.34 -5.20
CA LEU A 114 8.45 6.40 -4.43
C LEU A 114 9.90 6.89 -4.30
N ASP A 115 10.51 7.32 -5.40
CA ASP A 115 11.90 7.79 -5.42
C ASP A 115 12.11 9.04 -4.55
N GLU A 116 11.11 9.92 -4.52
CA GLU A 116 11.13 11.15 -3.71
C GLU A 116 10.84 10.90 -2.22
N LEU A 117 9.87 10.03 -1.91
CA LEU A 117 9.33 9.87 -0.55
C LEU A 117 9.95 8.68 0.21
N VAL A 118 10.51 7.70 -0.49
CA VAL A 118 11.19 6.51 0.06
C VAL A 118 12.52 6.31 -0.71
N PRO A 119 13.52 7.18 -0.49
CA PRO A 119 14.74 7.20 -1.31
C PRO A 119 15.67 6.00 -1.08
N ASP A 120 15.55 5.31 0.06
CA ASP A 120 16.33 4.12 0.35
C ASP A 120 15.85 2.93 -0.49
N ARG A 121 16.65 2.54 -1.49
CA ARG A 121 16.37 1.37 -2.35
C ARG A 121 16.42 0.03 -1.60
N ASN A 122 17.02 0.01 -0.41
CA ASN A 122 17.08 -1.16 0.46
C ASN A 122 16.04 -1.09 1.60
N PHE A 123 15.03 -0.21 1.46
CA PHE A 123 13.96 -0.09 2.43
C PHE A 123 13.31 -1.47 2.69
N SER A 124 13.30 -1.87 3.96
CA SER A 124 12.78 -3.15 4.44
C SER A 124 11.74 -2.99 5.55
N GLY A 125 11.28 -1.76 5.79
CA GLY A 125 10.20 -1.46 6.72
C GLY A 125 8.81 -1.68 6.11
N ILE A 126 7.77 -1.23 6.81
CA ILE A 126 6.39 -1.29 6.33
C ILE A 126 6.11 -0.14 5.36
N GLY A 127 5.85 -0.48 4.09
CA GLY A 127 5.32 0.44 3.08
C GLY A 127 3.79 0.41 3.06
N ILE A 128 3.16 1.58 3.20
CA ILE A 128 1.70 1.73 3.20
C ILE A 128 1.29 2.61 2.02
N ILE A 129 0.48 2.06 1.11
CA ILE A 129 -0.17 2.84 0.06
C ILE A 129 -1.57 3.18 0.55
N ASP A 130 -1.78 4.46 0.85
CA ASP A 130 -3.07 4.97 1.29
C ASP A 130 -3.84 5.55 0.10
N PHE A 131 -4.57 4.66 -0.59
CA PHE A 131 -5.44 5.00 -1.70
C PHE A 131 -6.90 4.72 -1.34
N GLU A 132 -7.72 5.77 -1.35
CA GLU A 132 -9.10 5.71 -0.86
C GLU A 132 -10.16 6.17 -1.84
N SER A 133 -9.78 6.60 -3.06
CA SER A 133 -10.74 7.25 -3.96
C SER A 133 -11.89 6.32 -4.40
N TRP A 134 -11.65 5.02 -4.51
CA TRP A 134 -12.69 4.02 -4.79
C TRP A 134 -12.31 2.65 -4.21
N ARG A 135 -13.29 1.75 -4.11
CA ARG A 135 -13.06 0.34 -3.71
C ARG A 135 -12.98 -0.56 -4.94
N PRO A 136 -12.09 -1.58 -4.94
CA PRO A 136 -11.95 -2.48 -6.07
C PRO A 136 -13.24 -3.31 -6.31
N ILE A 137 -13.92 -3.72 -5.25
CA ILE A 137 -15.19 -4.43 -5.42
C ILE A 137 -16.28 -3.42 -5.80
N TYR A 138 -16.81 -3.52 -7.02
CA TYR A 138 -17.84 -2.61 -7.56
C TYR A 138 -18.98 -2.34 -6.57
N ARG A 139 -19.56 -3.41 -6.01
CA ARG A 139 -20.64 -3.39 -5.01
C ARG A 139 -20.33 -2.54 -3.76
N GLN A 140 -19.07 -2.39 -3.38
CA GLN A 140 -18.65 -1.63 -2.19
C GLN A 140 -18.53 -0.11 -2.43
N ASN A 141 -18.78 0.37 -3.65
CA ASN A 141 -18.74 1.80 -3.97
C ASN A 141 -20.13 2.44 -3.77
N PHE A 142 -20.60 2.46 -2.52
CA PHE A 142 -21.87 3.09 -2.13
C PHE A 142 -21.63 4.43 -1.41
N GLY A 143 -22.70 5.16 -1.08
CA GLY A 143 -22.60 6.44 -0.37
C GLY A 143 -21.85 7.49 -1.19
N SER A 144 -20.81 8.10 -0.61
CA SER A 144 -19.97 9.09 -1.29
C SER A 144 -19.22 8.52 -2.51
N LEU A 145 -19.13 7.19 -2.65
CA LEU A 145 -18.49 6.52 -3.79
C LEU A 145 -19.47 6.17 -4.93
N GLN A 146 -20.77 6.47 -4.77
CA GLN A 146 -21.78 6.24 -5.80
C GLN A 146 -21.45 6.90 -7.16
N PRO A 147 -20.85 8.11 -7.23
CA PRO A 147 -20.48 8.71 -8.51
C PRO A 147 -19.57 7.86 -9.40
N TYR A 148 -18.75 6.96 -8.82
CA TYR A 148 -17.94 6.03 -9.59
C TYR A 148 -18.79 4.98 -10.31
N LYS A 149 -19.87 4.51 -9.67
CA LYS A 149 -20.82 3.58 -10.29
C LYS A 149 -21.58 4.27 -11.41
N ASP A 150 -22.07 5.48 -11.14
CA ASP A 150 -22.86 6.26 -12.11
C ASP A 150 -22.04 6.57 -13.36
N LEU A 151 -20.79 7.01 -13.19
CA LEU A 151 -19.90 7.25 -14.31
C LEU A 151 -19.60 5.96 -15.09
N SER A 152 -19.36 4.84 -14.39
CA SER A 152 -19.08 3.56 -15.05
C SER A 152 -20.25 3.09 -15.91
N VAL A 153 -21.47 3.15 -15.37
CA VAL A 153 -22.70 2.80 -16.10
C VAL A 153 -22.94 3.75 -17.26
N LYS A 154 -22.74 5.05 -17.06
CA LYS A 154 -22.86 6.05 -18.13
C LYS A 154 -21.94 5.74 -19.30
N ILE A 155 -20.66 5.45 -19.04
CA ILE A 155 -19.68 5.11 -20.08
C ILE A 155 -20.15 3.90 -20.89
N GLU A 156 -20.61 2.83 -20.23
CA GLU A 156 -21.08 1.64 -20.94
C GLU A 156 -22.42 1.89 -21.66
N LYS A 157 -23.28 2.77 -21.13
CA LYS A 157 -24.50 3.20 -21.82
C LYS A 157 -24.19 3.98 -23.10
N ASP A 158 -23.20 4.86 -23.06
CA ASP A 158 -22.74 5.63 -24.21
C ASP A 158 -22.12 4.70 -25.28
N ARG A 159 -21.40 3.64 -24.86
CA ARG A 159 -20.85 2.59 -25.75
C ARG A 159 -21.92 1.65 -26.30
N HIS A 160 -22.96 1.37 -25.51
CA HIS A 160 -23.99 0.39 -25.82
C HIS A 160 -25.41 0.97 -25.59
N PRO A 161 -25.89 1.89 -26.45
CA PRO A 161 -27.13 2.65 -26.21
C PRO A 161 -28.38 1.79 -26.04
N TYR A 162 -28.42 0.62 -26.67
CA TYR A 162 -29.57 -0.28 -26.68
C TYR A 162 -29.52 -1.39 -25.62
N TRP A 163 -28.44 -1.47 -24.83
CA TRP A 163 -28.35 -2.49 -23.79
C TRP A 163 -29.32 -2.21 -22.64
N SER A 164 -29.89 -3.29 -22.11
CA SER A 164 -30.70 -3.24 -20.90
C SER A 164 -29.84 -2.94 -19.67
N ALA A 165 -30.45 -2.41 -18.62
CA ALA A 165 -29.76 -2.10 -17.36
C ALA A 165 -28.99 -3.31 -16.81
N GLY A 166 -29.57 -4.51 -16.87
CA GLY A 166 -28.92 -5.73 -16.41
C GLY A 166 -27.72 -6.18 -17.26
N HIS A 167 -27.63 -5.79 -18.54
CA HIS A 167 -26.41 -6.00 -19.34
C HIS A 167 -25.32 -5.01 -18.96
N LEU A 168 -25.68 -3.73 -18.80
CA LEU A 168 -24.75 -2.67 -18.43
C LEU A 168 -24.10 -2.93 -17.06
N GLU A 169 -24.89 -3.30 -16.06
CA GLU A 169 -24.39 -3.61 -14.71
C GLU A 169 -23.40 -4.79 -14.71
N ARG A 170 -23.67 -5.82 -15.53
CA ARG A 170 -22.76 -6.96 -15.68
C ARG A 170 -21.45 -6.56 -16.36
N GLU A 171 -21.52 -5.77 -17.43
CA GLU A 171 -20.34 -5.30 -18.16
C GLU A 171 -19.46 -4.39 -17.31
N VAL A 172 -20.07 -3.42 -16.60
CA VAL A 172 -19.36 -2.54 -15.67
C VAL A 172 -18.62 -3.36 -14.61
N GLY A 173 -19.29 -4.35 -14.01
CA GLY A 173 -18.67 -5.26 -13.04
C GLY A 173 -17.48 -6.03 -13.62
N SER A 174 -17.59 -6.47 -14.88
CA SER A 174 -16.54 -7.19 -15.61
C SER A 174 -15.33 -6.30 -15.91
N ARG A 175 -15.53 -5.14 -16.53
CA ARG A 175 -14.45 -4.21 -16.89
C ARG A 175 -13.72 -3.67 -15.68
N LYS A 176 -14.46 -3.31 -14.64
CA LYS A 176 -13.86 -2.84 -13.39
C LYS A 176 -12.97 -3.94 -12.81
N ARG A 177 -13.44 -5.19 -12.73
CA ARG A 177 -12.61 -6.32 -12.26
C ARG A 177 -11.33 -6.48 -13.08
N HIS A 178 -11.44 -6.47 -14.41
CA HIS A 178 -10.28 -6.67 -15.29
C HIS A 178 -9.25 -5.52 -15.21
N ARG A 179 -9.68 -4.27 -15.08
CA ARG A 179 -8.71 -3.17 -14.96
C ARG A 179 -8.13 -3.04 -13.55
N LEU A 180 -8.87 -3.45 -12.51
CA LEU A 180 -8.35 -3.41 -11.14
C LEU A 180 -7.22 -4.39 -10.88
N THR A 181 -7.21 -5.55 -11.53
CA THR A 181 -6.05 -6.45 -11.45
C THR A 181 -4.79 -5.75 -11.97
N LEU A 182 -4.91 -4.81 -12.91
CA LEU A 182 -3.77 -4.09 -13.46
C LEU A 182 -3.28 -2.91 -12.60
N PHE A 183 -4.15 -2.30 -11.79
CA PHE A 183 -3.78 -1.17 -10.91
C PHE A 183 -3.34 -1.61 -9.50
N ASN A 184 -3.54 -2.90 -9.17
CA ASN A 184 -3.16 -3.49 -7.88
C ASN A 184 -1.93 -4.41 -7.98
N GLU A 185 -1.37 -4.59 -9.19
CA GLU A 185 -0.09 -5.25 -9.45
C GLU A 185 1.03 -4.20 -9.50
#